data_AF-A0A7Y8JTZ2-F1
#
_entry.id   AF-A0A7Y8JTZ2-F1
#
_cell.length_a   1.000
_cell.length_b   1.000
_cell.length_c   1.000
_cell.angle_alpha   90.00
_cell.angle_beta   90.00
_cell.angle_gamma   90.00
#
_symmetry.space_group_name_H-M   'P 1'
#
loop_
_entity.id
_entity.type
_entity.pdbx_description
1 polymer ?
#
loop_
_entity_poly.entity_id
_entity_poly.type
_entity_poly.pdbx_seq_one_letter_code
_entity_poly.pdbx_strand_id
1 'polypeptide(L)'
;MPPNTANPGGPQYGSGRRDDSPSGITLPTDFLSAAWDSELARIGQDLSLLKIPHRAERARGFAWGLRAADLINEDMHKAMEEAITAGEKAAYVHLKQGQQESK
;
A
#
# COMPACT_ATOMS: atom_id res chain seq x y z
N MET A 1 28.49 -4.90 -11.04
CA MET A 1 27.44 -4.10 -10.37
C MET A 1 28.15 -3.11 -9.46
N PRO A 2 27.90 -1.79 -9.53
CA PRO A 2 28.48 -0.87 -8.57
C PRO A 2 27.81 -1.10 -7.20
N PRO A 3 28.58 -1.14 -6.10
CA PRO A 3 28.01 -1.25 -4.76
C PRO A 3 27.27 0.03 -4.38
N ASN A 4 26.11 -0.11 -3.75
CA ASN A 4 25.36 0.98 -3.14
C ASN A 4 26.21 1.58 -1.99
N THR A 5 26.78 2.76 -2.21
CA THR A 5 27.72 3.44 -1.31
C THR A 5 27.04 4.23 -0.19
N ALA A 6 25.71 4.27 -0.11
CA ALA A 6 25.01 5.12 0.85
C ALA A 6 24.87 4.49 2.25
N ASN A 7 24.94 3.17 2.41
CA ASN A 7 24.79 2.54 3.72
C ASN A 7 25.48 1.15 3.81
N PRO A 8 26.77 1.08 4.16
CA PRO A 8 27.57 -0.15 4.11
C PRO A 8 27.17 -1.23 5.15
N GLY A 9 26.19 -0.96 6.02
CA GLY A 9 25.60 -1.91 6.96
C GLY A 9 24.07 -1.95 6.95
N GLY A 10 23.42 -1.33 5.94
CA GLY A 10 21.97 -1.39 5.79
C GLY A 10 21.51 -2.77 5.27
N PRO A 11 20.27 -3.20 5.58
CA PRO A 11 19.73 -4.45 5.07
C PRO A 11 19.84 -4.50 3.53
N GLN A 12 20.58 -5.50 3.03
CA GLN A 12 20.68 -5.76 1.59
C GLN A 12 19.38 -6.40 1.13
N TYR A 13 18.50 -5.60 0.52
CA TYR A 13 17.30 -6.12 -0.14
C TYR A 13 17.68 -6.72 -1.50
N GLY A 14 18.21 -7.95 -1.46
CA GLY A 14 18.56 -8.76 -2.62
C GLY A 14 17.49 -9.82 -2.91
N SER A 15 16.83 -9.68 -4.06
CA SER A 15 16.38 -10.76 -4.96
C SER A 15 15.82 -12.07 -4.36
N GLY A 16 14.99 -11.98 -3.32
CA GLY A 16 14.45 -13.17 -2.64
C GLY A 16 12.93 -13.27 -2.76
N ARG A 17 12.47 -14.07 -3.73
CA ARG A 17 11.12 -14.63 -3.87
C ARG A 17 9.97 -13.63 -4.00
N ARG A 18 9.36 -13.60 -5.19
CA ARG A 18 8.02 -13.04 -5.40
C ARG A 18 7.04 -13.87 -4.56
N ASP A 19 6.62 -13.31 -3.45
CA ASP A 19 5.45 -13.76 -2.73
C ASP A 19 4.25 -13.18 -3.46
N ASP A 20 3.53 -14.00 -4.23
CA ASP A 20 2.37 -13.59 -5.05
C ASP A 20 1.13 -13.28 -4.19
N SER A 21 1.33 -12.96 -2.91
CA SER A 21 0.29 -12.47 -2.01
C SER A 21 0.00 -10.99 -2.32
N PRO A 22 -1.28 -10.56 -2.39
CA PRO A 22 -1.65 -9.16 -2.59
C PRO A 22 -1.14 -8.20 -1.49
N SER A 23 -0.48 -8.73 -0.45
CA SER A 23 0.15 -8.02 0.65
C SER A 23 1.66 -8.29 0.76
N GLY A 24 2.35 -8.73 -0.30
CA GLY A 24 3.80 -9.02 -0.34
C GLY A 24 4.74 -7.80 -0.09
N ILE A 25 4.21 -6.73 0.50
CA ILE A 25 4.92 -5.51 0.86
C ILE A 25 5.53 -5.71 2.25
N THR A 26 6.82 -6.00 2.29
CA THR A 26 7.57 -6.07 3.56
C THR A 26 8.24 -4.72 3.82
N LEU A 27 7.84 -4.03 4.88
CA LEU A 27 8.41 -2.73 5.23
C LEU A 27 9.55 -2.85 6.25
N PRO A 28 10.47 -1.87 6.32
CA PRO A 28 11.68 -1.97 7.14
C PRO A 28 11.45 -2.10 8.65
N THR A 29 10.26 -1.75 9.14
CA THR A 29 9.91 -1.85 10.56
C THR A 29 8.45 -2.29 10.72
N ASP A 30 8.16 -2.98 11.82
CA ASP A 30 6.80 -3.39 12.18
C ASP A 30 5.85 -2.18 12.31
N PHE A 31 6.37 -1.05 12.78
CA PHE A 31 5.61 0.19 12.86
C PHE A 31 5.12 0.65 11.47
N LEU A 32 5.99 0.60 10.46
CA LEU A 32 5.63 0.97 9.10
C LEU A 32 4.67 -0.03 8.48
N SER A 33 4.86 -1.32 8.72
CA SER A 33 3.92 -2.38 8.30
C SER A 33 2.52 -2.16 8.89
N ALA A 34 2.44 -1.92 10.20
CA ALA A 34 1.17 -1.64 10.87
C ALA A 34 0.51 -0.33 10.37
N ALA A 35 1.30 0.71 10.10
CA ALA A 35 0.81 1.96 9.53
C ALA A 35 0.26 1.75 8.12
N TRP A 36 0.94 0.94 7.31
CA TRP A 36 0.49 0.58 5.97
C TRP A 36 -0.83 -0.21 5.99
N ASP A 37 -0.90 -1.25 6.81
CA ASP A 37 -2.12 -2.06 6.96
C ASP A 37 -3.30 -1.20 7.42
N SER A 38 -3.04 -0.25 8.34
CA SER A 38 -4.05 0.71 8.78
C SER A 38 -4.53 1.64 7.66
N GLU A 39 -3.67 2.11 6.77
CA GLU A 39 -4.09 2.98 5.66
C GLU A 39 -4.89 2.19 4.61
N LEU A 40 -4.49 0.96 4.28
CA LEU A 40 -5.25 0.09 3.38
C LEU A 40 -6.63 -0.26 3.95
N ALA A 41 -6.71 -0.66 5.22
CA ALA A 41 -7.98 -1.02 5.85
C ALA A 41 -9.00 0.14 5.84
N ARG A 42 -8.52 1.38 5.98
CA ARG A 42 -9.38 2.58 5.96
C ARG A 42 -10.04 2.83 4.60
N ILE A 43 -9.46 2.36 3.49
CA ILE A 43 -10.10 2.46 2.17
C ILE A 43 -11.37 1.61 2.14
N GLY A 44 -11.32 0.39 2.68
CA GLY A 44 -12.44 -0.55 2.68
C GLY A 44 -13.54 -0.28 3.73
N GLN A 45 -13.24 0.46 4.80
CA GLN A 45 -14.18 0.72 5.89
C GLN A 45 -15.14 1.89 5.63
N ASP A 46 -14.75 2.88 4.81
CA ASP A 46 -15.54 4.10 4.60
C ASP A 46 -16.46 3.95 3.36
N LEU A 47 -17.75 3.65 3.59
CA LEU A 47 -18.78 3.49 2.54
C LEU A 47 -19.33 4.83 2.01
N SER A 48 -18.48 5.79 1.68
CA SER A 48 -18.90 7.06 1.09
C SER A 48 -18.14 7.34 -0.20
N LEU A 49 -18.87 7.68 -1.27
CA LEU A 49 -18.30 8.02 -2.59
C LEU A 49 -17.20 9.09 -2.51
N LEU A 50 -17.30 10.04 -1.58
CA LEU A 50 -16.31 11.10 -1.42
C LEU A 50 -15.12 10.68 -0.56
N LYS A 51 -15.30 9.70 0.34
CA LYS A 51 -14.25 9.27 1.27
C LYS A 51 -13.33 8.22 0.67
N ILE A 52 -13.86 7.29 -0.12
CA ILE A 52 -13.08 6.24 -0.79
C ILE A 52 -11.87 6.84 -1.56
N PRO A 53 -12.05 7.80 -2.49
CA PRO A 53 -10.92 8.37 -3.23
C PRO A 53 -9.99 9.16 -2.31
N HIS A 54 -10.52 9.87 -1.30
CA HIS A 54 -9.68 10.59 -0.33
C HIS A 54 -8.77 9.65 0.49
N ARG A 55 -9.27 8.47 0.89
CA ARG A 55 -8.47 7.45 1.59
C ARG A 55 -7.43 6.83 0.67
N ALA A 56 -7.80 6.54 -0.58
CA ALA A 56 -6.86 6.05 -1.58
C ALA A 56 -5.70 7.04 -1.79
N GLU A 57 -5.99 8.34 -1.90
CA GLU A 57 -4.97 9.38 -2.00
C GLU A 57 -4.05 9.46 -0.77
N ARG A 58 -4.59 9.28 0.44
CA ARG A 58 -3.76 9.21 1.66
C ARG A 58 -2.80 8.03 1.64
N ALA A 59 -3.27 6.86 1.24
CA ALA A 59 -2.44 5.68 1.11
C ALA A 59 -1.37 5.85 0.00
N ARG A 60 -1.71 6.50 -1.12
CA ARG A 60 -0.75 6.88 -2.17
C ARG A 60 0.32 7.83 -1.62
N GLY A 61 -0.09 8.85 -0.84
CA GLY A 61 0.85 9.77 -0.18
C GLY A 61 1.80 9.07 0.79
N PHE A 62 1.32 8.07 1.53
CA PHE A 62 2.16 7.24 2.39
C PHE A 62 3.20 6.44 1.57
N ALA A 63 2.78 5.77 0.50
CA ALA A 63 3.68 5.04 -0.40
C ALA A 63 4.75 5.96 -1.02
N TRP A 64 4.34 7.14 -1.48
CA TRP A 64 5.27 8.17 -1.98
C TRP A 64 6.25 8.64 -0.92
N GLY A 65 5.80 8.82 0.33
CA GLY A 65 6.66 9.19 1.45
C GLY A 65 7.74 8.14 1.73
N LEU A 66 7.37 6.86 1.69
CA LEU A 66 8.34 5.76 1.82
C LEU A 66 9.33 5.71 0.65
N ARG A 67 8.85 5.95 -0.58
CA ARG A 67 9.70 5.96 -1.78
C ARG A 67 10.69 7.12 -1.74
N ALA A 68 10.23 8.31 -1.38
CA ALA A 68 11.07 9.51 -1.26
C ALA A 68 12.10 9.42 -0.12
N ALA A 69 11.82 8.62 0.91
CA ALA A 69 12.74 8.32 2.00
C ALA A 69 13.70 7.14 1.70
N ASP A 70 13.69 6.60 0.47
CA ASP A 70 14.45 5.41 0.05
C ASP A 70 14.20 4.17 0.93
N LEU A 71 13.03 4.08 1.58
CA LEU A 71 12.64 2.95 2.42
C LEU A 71 12.07 1.79 1.61
N ILE A 72 11.61 2.07 0.39
CA ILE A 72 11.07 1.09 -0.56
C ILE A 72 11.61 1.36 -1.97
N ASN A 73 11.71 0.31 -2.78
CA ASN A 73 12.10 0.42 -4.18
C ASN A 73 10.88 0.66 -5.10
N GLU A 74 11.15 0.79 -6.40
CA GLU A 74 10.11 1.02 -7.42
C GLU A 74 9.08 -0.11 -7.49
N ASP A 75 9.53 -1.37 -7.41
CA ASP A 75 8.66 -2.54 -7.49
C ASP A 75 7.70 -2.60 -6.30
N MET A 76 8.18 -2.28 -5.09
CA MET A 76 7.36 -2.20 -3.89
C MET A 76 6.39 -1.03 -3.95
N HIS A 77 6.82 0.14 -4.44
CA HIS A 77 5.94 1.28 -4.64
C HIS A 77 4.78 0.92 -5.60
N LYS A 78 5.09 0.24 -6.70
CA LYS A 78 4.09 -0.25 -7.64
C LYS A 78 3.14 -1.28 -7.01
N ALA A 79 3.66 -2.22 -6.21
CA ALA A 79 2.82 -3.17 -5.48
C ALA A 79 1.87 -2.46 -4.50
N MET A 80 2.33 -1.39 -3.84
CA MET A 80 1.48 -0.55 -3.00
C MET A 80 0.38 0.16 -3.79
N GLU A 81 0.68 0.72 -4.97
CA GLU A 81 -0.32 1.32 -5.85
C GLU A 81 -1.38 0.32 -6.33
N GLU A 82 -0.96 -0.92 -6.66
CA GLU A 82 -1.86 -2.00 -7.04
C GLU A 82 -2.79 -2.40 -5.89
N ALA A 83 -2.26 -2.52 -4.67
CA ALA A 83 -3.04 -2.81 -3.46
C ALA A 83 -4.07 -1.70 -3.16
N ILE A 84 -3.68 -0.43 -3.31
CA ILE A 84 -4.59 0.72 -3.15
C ILE A 84 -5.72 0.66 -4.18
N THR A 85 -5.38 0.39 -5.43
CA THR A 85 -6.36 0.30 -6.53
C THR A 85 -7.33 -0.86 -6.31
N ALA A 86 -6.84 -2.00 -5.82
CA ALA A 86 -7.69 -3.14 -5.46
C ALA A 86 -8.62 -2.80 -4.30
N GLY A 87 -8.10 -2.16 -3.24
CA GLY A 87 -8.90 -1.70 -2.10
C GLY A 87 -9.99 -0.70 -2.49
N GLU A 88 -9.66 0.26 -3.36
CA GLU A 88 -10.61 1.24 -3.90
C GLU A 88 -11.74 0.55 -4.67
N LYS A 89 -11.40 -0.38 -5.58
CA LYS A 89 -12.41 -1.16 -6.32
C LYS A 89 -13.31 -1.97 -5.40
N ALA A 90 -12.75 -2.65 -4.40
CA ALA A 90 -13.51 -3.41 -3.43
C ALA A 90 -14.48 -2.52 -2.64
N ALA A 91 -14.01 -1.36 -2.17
CA ALA A 91 -14.84 -0.40 -1.44
C ALA A 91 -16.04 0.10 -2.28
N TYR A 92 -15.84 0.39 -3.57
CA TYR A 92 -16.94 0.77 -4.47
C TYR A 92 -17.94 -0.38 -4.70
N VAL A 93 -17.48 -1.63 -4.79
CA VAL A 93 -18.37 -2.80 -4.90
C VAL A 93 -19.23 -2.93 -3.65
N HIS A 94 -18.64 -2.85 -2.46
CA HIS A 94 -19.36 -2.91 -1.19
C HIS A 94 -20.37 -1.77 -1.05
N LEU A 95 -19.99 -0.55 -1.44
CA LEU A 95 -20.90 0.59 -1.44
C LEU A 95 -22.13 0.34 -2.32
N LYS A 96 -21.92 -0.19 -3.53
CA LYS A 96 -23.01 -0.50 -4.46
C LYS A 96 -23.93 -1.62 -3.93
N GLN A 97 -23.37 -2.64 -3.27
CA GLN A 97 -24.14 -3.72 -2.65
C GLN A 97 -24.96 -3.23 -1.46
N GLY A 98 -24.38 -2.42 -0.56
CA GLY A 98 -25.12 -1.83 0.57
C GLY A 98 -26.25 -0.89 0.15
N GLN A 99 -26.11 -0.22 -1.01
CA GLN A 99 -27.19 0.56 -1.63
C GLN A 99 -28.31 -0.29 -2.24
N GLN A 100 -28.03 -1.54 -2.62
CA GLN A 100 -29.03 -2.46 -3.16
C GLN A 100 -29.85 -3.16 -2.06
N GLU A 101 -29.26 -3.44 -0.90
CA GLU A 101 -29.95 -4.06 0.24
C GLU A 101 -30.87 -3.09 1.00
N SER A 102 -30.75 -1.79 0.74
CA SER A 102 -31.58 -0.74 1.37
C SER A 102 -32.83 -0.35 0.56
N LYS A 103 -33.20 -1.14 -0.46
CA LYS A 103 -34.39 -0.95 -1.32
C LYS A 103 -35.37 -2.10 -1.16
#